data_AF-A0A821NM12-F1
#
_entry.id   AF-A0A821NM12-F1
#
_cell.length_a   1.000
_cell.length_b   1.000
_cell.length_c   1.000
_cell.angle_alpha   90.00
_cell.angle_beta   90.00
_cell.angle_gamma   90.00
#
_symmetry.space_group_name_H-M   'P 1'
#
loop_
_entity.id
_entity.type
_entity.pdbx_description
1 polymer ?
#
loop_
_entity_poly.entity_id
_entity_poly.type
_entity_poly.pdbx_seq_one_letter_code
_entity_poly.pdbx_strand_id
1 'polypeptide(L)'
;MDEADRILNMDFEIDLDKILKILSSSSTRSTYLYSATMTKKVAKLQRASLHDPIKIEVSDKYSTVEKLQQTYLFIPAKYKDVYLVSILNDMNGKSIIVFSSTCTTTLRLALLTRNLGFTTVPLHGQMSQVRETKNKKAIV
;
A
#
# COMPACT_ATOMS: atom_id res chain seq x y z
N MET A 1 6.12 -17.14 3.55
CA MET A 1 6.44 -15.81 4.07
C MET A 1 6.14 -14.82 2.98
N ASP A 2 5.05 -14.08 3.12
CA ASP A 2 4.65 -13.09 2.13
C ASP A 2 5.03 -11.68 2.62
N GLU A 3 5.28 -10.75 1.71
CA GLU A 3 5.75 -9.38 1.98
C GLU A 3 6.98 -9.32 2.93
N ALA A 4 7.98 -10.19 2.74
CA ALA A 4 9.09 -10.34 3.69
C ALA A 4 9.89 -9.05 3.96
N ASP A 5 9.99 -8.15 2.99
CA ASP A 5 10.57 -6.83 3.10
C ASP A 5 9.80 -5.91 4.06
N ARG A 6 8.46 -5.95 4.02
CA ARG A 6 7.62 -5.17 4.95
C ARG A 6 7.71 -5.71 6.37
N ILE A 7 7.68 -7.03 6.54
CA ILE A 7 7.83 -7.68 7.85
C ILE A 7 9.12 -7.21 8.53
N LEU A 8 10.23 -7.16 7.78
CA LEU A 8 11.54 -6.76 8.29
C LEU A 8 11.71 -5.24 8.46
N ASN A 9 10.89 -4.42 7.79
CA ASN A 9 10.85 -2.96 7.99
C ASN A 9 10.05 -2.56 9.23
N MET A 10 9.10 -3.39 9.66
CA MET A 10 8.35 -3.19 10.91
C MET A 10 9.09 -3.74 12.15
N ASP A 11 10.40 -4.00 12.02
CA ASP A 11 11.29 -4.49 13.07
C ASP A 11 10.87 -5.83 13.71
N PHE A 12 10.08 -6.64 13.00
CA PHE A 12 9.72 -8.00 13.43
C PHE A 12 10.87 -9.03 13.31
N GLU A 13 12.12 -8.60 13.06
CA GLU A 13 13.27 -9.49 12.89
C GLU A 13 13.46 -10.39 14.12
N ILE A 14 13.33 -9.84 15.33
CA ILE A 14 13.51 -10.57 16.58
C ILE A 14 12.42 -11.64 16.76
N ASP A 15 11.17 -11.30 16.48
CA ASP A 15 10.05 -12.24 16.66
C ASP A 15 10.05 -13.32 15.58
N LEU A 16 10.45 -12.95 14.37
CA LEU A 16 10.63 -13.88 13.27
C LEU A 16 11.76 -14.89 13.56
N ASP A 17 12.87 -14.44 14.12
CA ASP A 17 13.96 -15.33 14.56
C ASP A 17 13.49 -16.31 15.64
N LYS A 18 12.63 -15.89 16.58
CA LYS A 18 12.04 -16.80 17.58
C LYS A 18 11.17 -17.86 16.91
N ILE A 19 10.32 -17.47 15.97
CA ILE A 19 9.45 -18.40 15.23
C ILE A 19 10.30 -19.39 14.43
N LEU A 20 11.30 -18.90 13.70
CA LEU A 20 12.20 -19.74 12.90
C LEU A 20 13.00 -20.74 13.75
N LYS A 21 13.35 -20.39 14.99
CA LYS A 21 14.01 -21.33 15.94
C LYS A 21 13.08 -22.45 16.40
N ILE A 22 11.78 -22.18 16.56
CA ILE A 22 10.79 -23.19 16.97
C ILE A 22 10.42 -24.09 15.78
N LEU A 23 10.37 -23.53 14.58
CA LEU A 23 10.10 -24.26 13.36
C LEU A 23 11.28 -25.16 13.01
N SER A 24 11.16 -26.46 13.32
CA SER A 24 12.22 -27.45 13.06
C SER A 24 12.79 -27.34 11.64
N SER A 25 14.11 -27.31 11.50
CA SER A 25 14.85 -27.32 10.22
C SER A 25 14.77 -28.66 9.48
N SER A 26 13.68 -29.40 9.68
CA SER A 26 13.45 -30.70 9.06
C SER A 26 13.49 -30.58 7.54
N SER A 27 14.19 -31.50 6.86
CA SER A 27 14.31 -31.51 5.39
C SER A 27 12.97 -31.75 4.68
N THR A 28 11.91 -32.08 5.43
CA THR A 28 10.54 -32.24 4.92
C THR A 28 9.77 -30.91 4.79
N ARG A 29 10.31 -29.78 5.29
CA ARG A 29 9.60 -28.49 5.26
C ARG A 29 9.91 -27.70 3.99
N SER A 30 8.92 -27.58 3.10
CA SER A 30 8.96 -26.61 2.00
C SER A 30 8.64 -25.21 2.53
N THR A 31 9.58 -24.28 2.35
CA THR A 31 9.41 -22.88 2.78
C THR A 31 9.42 -21.99 1.55
N TYR A 32 8.41 -21.12 1.43
CA TYR A 32 8.30 -20.14 0.35
C TYR A 32 8.47 -18.73 0.90
N LEU A 33 9.31 -17.91 0.24
CA LEU A 33 9.54 -16.52 0.59
C LEU A 33 9.20 -15.65 -0.61
N TYR A 34 8.23 -14.75 -0.43
CA TYR A 34 7.79 -13.75 -1.38
C TYR A 34 8.14 -12.37 -0.84
N SER A 35 8.75 -11.55 -1.68
CA SER A 35 9.13 -10.19 -1.33
C SER A 35 9.12 -9.33 -2.58
N ALA A 36 8.64 -8.09 -2.45
CA ALA A 36 8.65 -7.13 -3.54
C ALA A 36 10.04 -6.52 -3.75
N THR A 37 10.85 -6.46 -2.68
CA THR A 37 12.17 -5.84 -2.72
C THR A 37 13.24 -6.71 -2.05
N MET A 38 14.36 -6.91 -2.75
CA MET A 38 15.50 -7.64 -2.19
C MET A 38 16.42 -6.70 -1.39
N THR A 39 16.08 -6.48 -0.13
CA THR A 39 16.95 -5.74 0.81
C THR A 39 18.01 -6.65 1.45
N LYS A 40 19.04 -6.06 2.06
CA LYS A 40 20.04 -6.83 2.84
C LYS A 40 19.41 -7.66 3.95
N LYS A 41 18.37 -7.13 4.61
CA LYS A 41 17.62 -7.84 5.66
C LYS A 41 16.89 -9.05 5.09
N VAL A 42 16.19 -8.91 3.96
CA VAL A 42 15.51 -10.02 3.27
C VAL A 42 16.50 -11.10 2.83
N ALA A 43 17.67 -10.71 2.30
CA ALA A 43 18.70 -11.66 1.93
C ALA A 43 19.26 -12.46 3.13
N LYS A 44 19.38 -11.83 4.30
CA LYS A 44 19.77 -12.52 5.55
C LYS A 44 18.68 -13.52 5.96
N LEU A 45 17.41 -13.11 5.92
CA LEU A 45 16.28 -13.96 6.21
C LEU A 45 16.17 -15.15 5.25
N GLN A 46 16.40 -14.95 3.96
CA GLN A 46 16.42 -16.01 2.95
C GLN A 46 17.42 -17.11 3.34
N ARG A 47 18.64 -16.72 3.74
CA ARG A 47 19.69 -17.68 4.17
C ARG A 47 19.34 -18.40 5.46
N ALA A 48 18.61 -17.77 6.37
CA ALA A 48 18.25 -18.36 7.67
C ALA A 48 17.03 -19.28 7.58
N SER A 49 16.12 -19.05 6.64
CA SER A 49 14.81 -19.71 6.57
C SER A 49 14.68 -20.75 5.46
N LEU A 50 15.48 -20.67 4.40
CA LEU A 50 15.41 -21.54 3.23
C LEU A 50 16.62 -22.47 3.14
N HIS A 51 16.40 -23.68 2.64
CA HIS A 51 17.45 -24.64 2.28
C HIS A 51 17.44 -24.82 0.76
N ASP A 52 18.59 -24.58 0.12
CA ASP A 52 18.79 -24.64 -1.34
C ASP A 52 17.65 -24.03 -2.19
N PRO A 53 17.33 -22.73 -2.02
CA PRO A 53 16.17 -22.14 -2.66
C PRO A 53 16.40 -21.85 -4.16
N ILE A 54 15.43 -22.21 -4.97
CA ILE A 54 15.32 -21.71 -6.35
C ILE A 54 14.82 -20.26 -6.29
N LYS A 55 15.60 -19.32 -6.82
CA LYS A 55 15.22 -17.91 -6.92
C LYS A 55 14.49 -17.67 -8.24
N ILE A 56 13.25 -17.18 -8.15
CA ILE A 56 12.47 -16.70 -9.29
C ILE A 56 12.29 -15.20 -9.08
N GLU A 57 12.82 -14.40 -10.01
CA GLU A 57 12.73 -12.95 -9.98
C GLU A 57 12.21 -12.46 -11.33
N VAL A 58 11.20 -11.59 -11.29
CA VAL A 58 10.69 -10.90 -12.47
C VAL A 58 11.33 -9.51 -12.44
N SER A 59 12.52 -9.37 -13.02
CA SER A 59 13.20 -8.07 -13.07
C SER A 59 12.66 -7.23 -14.22
N ASP A 60 12.22 -6.02 -13.93
CA ASP A 60 12.97 -4.84 -14.40
C ASP A 60 13.01 -3.79 -13.29
N LYS A 61 14.25 -3.33 -13.03
CA LYS A 61 14.62 -2.34 -12.00
C LYS A 61 13.63 -1.19 -11.99
N TYR A 62 13.01 -0.89 -10.84
CA TYR A 62 12.52 0.43 -10.37
C TYR A 62 12.25 1.51 -11.45
N SER A 63 11.65 1.15 -12.59
CA SER A 63 11.19 2.12 -13.55
C SER A 63 9.85 2.52 -12.97
N THR A 64 9.75 3.73 -12.41
CA THR A 64 8.49 4.46 -12.46
C THR A 64 7.95 4.23 -13.86
N VAL A 65 6.87 3.45 -13.97
CA VAL A 65 6.28 3.02 -15.25
C VAL A 65 6.36 4.21 -16.20
N GLU A 66 7.03 4.09 -17.35
CA GLU A 66 7.29 5.25 -18.24
C GLU A 66 6.01 6.02 -18.61
N LYS A 67 4.86 5.33 -18.52
CA LYS A 67 3.51 5.86 -18.76
C LYS A 67 2.89 6.59 -17.56
N LEU A 68 3.49 6.56 -16.38
CA LEU A 68 2.99 7.22 -15.17
C LEU A 68 3.37 8.71 -15.20
N GLN A 69 2.38 9.56 -15.44
CA GLN A 69 2.56 11.00 -15.35
C GLN A 69 2.43 11.46 -13.89
N GLN A 70 3.45 12.17 -13.40
CA GLN A 70 3.47 12.73 -12.06
C GLN A 70 3.59 14.26 -12.14
N THR A 71 2.66 14.95 -11.48
CA THR A 71 2.64 16.42 -11.46
C THR A 71 2.55 16.89 -10.02
N TYR A 72 3.24 18.00 -9.70
CA TYR A 72 3.17 18.65 -8.41
C TYR A 72 2.59 20.07 -8.55
N LEU A 73 1.92 20.53 -7.50
CA LEU A 73 1.37 21.88 -7.43
C LEU A 73 1.77 22.52 -6.10
N PHE A 74 2.51 23.63 -6.17
CA PHE A 74 2.90 24.40 -5.00
C PHE A 74 1.80 25.42 -4.68
N ILE A 75 1.03 25.17 -3.62
CA ILE A 75 -0.07 26.03 -3.17
C ILE A 75 -0.04 26.23 -1.66
N PRO A 76 -0.49 27.40 -1.16
CA PRO A 76 -0.75 27.59 0.25
C PRO A 76 -1.78 26.58 0.77
N ALA A 77 -1.53 26.01 1.95
CA ALA A 77 -2.36 24.94 2.52
C ALA A 77 -3.85 25.28 2.60
N LYS A 78 -4.19 26.56 2.88
CA LYS A 78 -5.57 27.06 2.98
C LYS A 78 -6.39 26.90 1.69
N TYR A 79 -5.74 26.76 0.53
CA TYR A 79 -6.42 26.63 -0.76
C TYR A 79 -6.50 25.19 -1.27
N LYS A 80 -5.95 24.20 -0.55
CA LYS A 80 -5.91 22.79 -0.99
C LYS A 80 -7.29 22.27 -1.43
N ASP A 81 -8.33 22.56 -0.65
CA ASP A 81 -9.70 22.10 -0.94
C ASP A 81 -10.22 22.66 -2.27
N VAL A 82 -9.92 23.94 -2.57
CA VAL A 82 -10.36 24.59 -3.82
C VAL A 82 -9.65 24.01 -5.04
N TYR A 83 -8.34 23.81 -4.94
CA TYR A 83 -7.56 23.21 -6.04
C TYR A 83 -7.94 21.75 -6.26
N LEU A 84 -8.21 20.99 -5.19
CA LEU A 84 -8.73 19.63 -5.32
C LEU A 84 -10.03 19.61 -6.13
N VAL A 85 -10.99 20.48 -5.80
CA VAL A 85 -12.27 20.56 -6.52
C VAL A 85 -12.06 20.95 -7.99
N SER A 86 -11.16 21.90 -8.27
CA SER A 86 -10.80 22.25 -9.66
C SER A 86 -10.31 21.03 -10.44
N ILE A 87 -9.38 20.27 -9.86
CA ILE A 87 -8.82 19.07 -10.48
C ILE A 87 -9.90 17.98 -10.68
N LEU A 88 -10.80 17.82 -9.72
CA LEU A 88 -11.91 16.86 -9.83
C LEU A 88 -12.89 17.25 -10.95
N ASN A 89 -13.15 18.54 -11.14
CA ASN A 89 -13.97 19.04 -12.25
C ASN A 89 -13.28 18.82 -13.60
N ASP A 90 -11.99 19.11 -13.71
CA ASP A 90 -11.22 18.90 -14.94
C ASP A 90 -11.13 17.41 -15.33
N MET A 91 -11.16 16.52 -14.33
CA MET A 91 -11.15 15.07 -14.50
C MET A 91 -12.55 14.43 -14.43
N ASN A 92 -13.62 15.20 -14.61
CA ASN A 92 -14.98 14.70 -14.51
C ASN A 92 -15.23 13.47 -15.39
N GLY A 93 -15.93 12.47 -14.85
CA GLY A 93 -16.21 11.19 -15.52
C GLY A 93 -15.11 10.13 -15.38
N LYS A 94 -13.96 10.44 -14.78
CA LYS A 94 -12.92 9.44 -14.45
C LYS A 94 -13.09 8.93 -13.01
N SER A 95 -12.65 7.70 -12.76
CA SER A 95 -12.47 7.20 -11.39
C SER A 95 -11.16 7.74 -10.81
N ILE A 96 -11.24 8.39 -9.65
CA ILE A 96 -10.13 9.13 -9.03
C ILE A 96 -10.01 8.70 -7.57
N ILE A 97 -8.79 8.39 -7.12
CA ILE A 97 -8.43 8.10 -5.72
C ILE A 97 -7.66 9.30 -5.16
N VAL A 98 -8.04 9.78 -3.98
CA VAL A 98 -7.43 10.91 -3.27
C VAL A 98 -6.94 10.46 -1.89
N PHE A 99 -5.64 10.29 -1.78
CA PHE A 99 -5.00 9.97 -0.51
C PHE A 99 -4.93 11.18 0.43
N SER A 100 -5.27 10.97 1.70
CA SER A 100 -5.07 11.95 2.76
C SER A 100 -4.43 11.32 4.00
N SER A 101 -3.81 12.14 4.84
CA SER A 101 -2.97 11.67 5.95
C SER A 101 -3.76 11.18 7.18
N THR A 102 -5.02 11.57 7.36
CA THR A 102 -5.81 11.19 8.54
C THR A 102 -7.22 10.75 8.17
N CYS A 103 -7.81 9.84 8.94
CA CYS A 103 -9.19 9.38 8.75
C CYS A 103 -10.19 10.57 8.79
N THR A 104 -9.94 11.53 9.68
CA THR A 104 -10.77 12.74 9.81
C THR A 104 -10.72 13.59 8.54
N THR A 105 -9.54 13.76 7.94
CA THR A 105 -9.39 14.48 6.67
C THR A 105 -10.10 13.74 5.53
N THR A 106 -9.96 12.41 5.44
CA THR A 106 -10.67 11.61 4.43
C THR A 106 -12.18 11.80 4.54
N LEU A 107 -12.73 11.74 5.75
CA LEU A 107 -14.17 11.94 5.96
C LEU A 107 -14.62 13.37 5.62
N ARG A 108 -13.86 14.38 6.04
CA ARG A 108 -14.14 15.78 5.70
C ARG A 108 -14.15 16.01 4.19
N LEU A 109 -13.13 15.52 3.48
CA LEU A 109 -13.04 15.66 2.02
C LEU A 109 -14.21 14.95 1.34
N ALA A 110 -14.57 13.76 1.82
CA ALA A 110 -15.71 13.03 1.27
C ALA A 110 -17.06 13.74 1.44
N LEU A 111 -17.27 14.42 2.57
CA LEU A 111 -18.47 15.23 2.78
C LEU A 111 -18.45 16.49 1.90
N LEU A 112 -17.31 17.15 1.80
CA LEU A 112 -17.12 18.34 0.96
C LEU A 112 -17.42 18.02 -0.51
N THR A 113 -16.83 16.96 -1.07
CA THR A 113 -17.02 16.62 -2.49
C THR A 113 -18.44 16.14 -2.77
N ARG A 114 -19.08 15.40 -1.85
CA ARG A 114 -20.50 15.03 -1.98
C ARG A 114 -21.43 16.24 -2.02
N ASN A 115 -21.19 17.24 -1.16
CA ASN A 115 -21.98 18.46 -1.14
C ASN A 115 -21.82 19.27 -2.44
N LEU A 116 -20.71 19.09 -3.16
CA LEU A 116 -20.45 19.67 -4.47
C LEU A 116 -20.94 18.79 -5.64
N GLY A 117 -21.64 17.69 -5.36
CA GLY A 117 -22.26 16.83 -6.37
C GLY A 117 -21.40 15.63 -6.82
N PHE A 118 -20.22 15.42 -6.25
CA PHE A 118 -19.40 14.26 -6.59
C PHE A 118 -19.87 13.00 -5.86
N THR A 119 -19.97 11.89 -6.60
CA THR A 119 -20.16 10.57 -5.98
C THR A 119 -18.84 10.13 -5.37
N THR A 120 -18.76 10.14 -4.04
CA THR A 120 -17.51 9.91 -3.31
C THR A 120 -17.74 8.93 -2.15
N VAL A 121 -16.83 7.98 -1.98
CA VAL A 121 -16.81 7.07 -0.85
C VAL A 121 -15.48 7.17 -0.10
N PRO A 122 -15.49 7.56 1.19
CA PRO A 122 -14.27 7.56 2.00
C PRO A 122 -13.88 6.12 2.30
N LEU A 123 -12.58 5.84 2.22
CA LEU A 123 -11.98 4.61 2.76
C LEU A 123 -11.00 4.98 3.88
N HIS A 124 -11.24 4.46 5.07
CA HIS A 124 -10.35 4.67 6.22
C HIS A 124 -10.43 3.49 7.20
N GLY A 125 -9.35 3.20 7.92
CA GLY A 125 -9.22 1.99 8.76
C GLY A 125 -10.13 1.90 10.00
N GLN A 126 -10.99 2.90 10.23
CA GLN A 126 -12.02 2.87 11.28
C GLN A 126 -13.41 2.52 10.72
N MET A 127 -13.53 2.22 9.43
CA MET A 127 -14.77 1.74 8.84
C MET A 127 -15.01 0.28 9.25
N SER A 128 -16.27 -0.08 9.47
CA SER A 128 -16.62 -1.48 9.65
C SER A 128 -16.44 -2.25 8.33
N GLN A 129 -15.88 -3.46 8.40
CA GLN A 129 -15.52 -4.28 7.25
C GLN A 129 -16.71 -4.58 6.30
N VAL A 130 -17.93 -4.58 6.84
CA VAL A 130 -19.18 -4.71 6.08
C VAL A 130 -19.41 -3.51 5.14
N ARG A 131 -18.96 -2.31 5.52
CA ARG A 131 -19.08 -1.09 4.71
C ARG A 131 -18.01 -1.03 3.62
N GLU A 132 -16.79 -1.48 3.88
CA GLU A 132 -15.70 -1.53 2.88
C GLU A 132 -16.08 -2.36 1.65
N THR A 133 -16.72 -3.52 1.87
CA THR A 133 -17.02 -4.47 0.79
C THR A 133 -18.07 -3.95 -0.20
N LYS A 134 -18.95 -3.04 0.20
CA LYS A 134 -19.98 -2.42 -0.66
C LYS A 134 -19.47 -1.23 -1.48
N ASN A 135 -18.30 -0.70 -1.15
CA ASN A 135 -17.86 0.63 -1.58
C ASN A 135 -16.95 0.64 -2.82
N LYS A 136 -16.85 -0.49 -3.54
CA LYS A 136 -15.92 -0.69 -4.67
C LYS A 136 -16.18 0.16 -5.94
N LYS A 137 -17.11 1.12 -5.93
CA LYS A 137 -17.51 1.88 -7.14
C LYS A 137 -17.23 3.38 -7.15
N ALA A 138 -16.68 3.96 -6.07
CA ALA A 138 -16.18 5.34 -6.12
C ALA A 138 -15.23 5.57 -4.95
N ILE A 139 -13.98 5.14 -5.12
CA ILE A 139 -12.99 5.17 -4.04
C ILE A 139 -12.32 6.53 -4.05
N VAL A 140 -12.53 7.32 -3.00
CA VAL A 140 -11.60 8.41 -2.65
C VAL A 140 -10.44 7.80 -1.89
#